data_AF-A0A2D0NEM9-F1
#
_entry.id   AF-A0A2D0NEM9-F1
#
_cell.length_a   1.000
_cell.length_b   1.000
_cell.length_c   1.000
_cell.angle_alpha   90.00
_cell.angle_beta   90.00
_cell.angle_gamma   90.00
#
_symmetry.space_group_name_H-M   'P 1'
#
loop_
_entity.id
_entity.type
_entity.pdbx_description
1 polymer ?
#
loop_
_entity_poly.entity_id
_entity_poly.type
_entity_poly.pdbx_seq_one_letter_code
_entity_poly.pdbx_strand_id
1 'polypeptide(L)'
;MADKKPYGEECFPEELRGGYELADWVGSHRQHFGRFGIIDLNDLTKQKVDRLISKGFQRIRKKEPAKVSTTTDTKSATPTKK
;
A
#
# COMPACT_ATOMS: atom_id res chain seq x y z
N MET A 1 23.39 15.44 8.28
CA MET A 1 22.27 14.53 8.61
C MET A 1 22.01 13.75 7.35
N ALA A 2 22.24 12.43 7.34
CA ALA A 2 22.02 11.65 6.12
C ALA A 2 20.52 11.50 5.92
N ASP A 3 19.98 12.24 4.95
CA ASP A 3 18.65 12.01 4.40
C ASP A 3 18.57 10.54 3.98
N LYS A 4 17.97 9.71 4.84
CA LYS A 4 17.68 8.31 4.51
C LYS A 4 16.63 8.33 3.42
N LYS A 5 17.07 8.48 2.17
CA LYS A 5 16.25 8.27 0.98
C LYS A 5 15.57 6.91 1.16
N PRO A 6 14.24 6.80 1.06
CA PRO A 6 13.55 5.54 1.24
C PRO A 6 14.09 4.53 0.23
N TYR A 7 14.80 3.53 0.74
CA TYR A 7 15.41 2.49 -0.08
C TYR A 7 14.29 1.75 -0.82
N GLY A 8 14.37 1.68 -2.15
CA GLY A 8 13.39 0.96 -2.96
C GLY A 8 12.45 1.83 -3.80
N GLU A 9 12.41 3.15 -3.58
CA GLU A 9 11.65 4.06 -4.47
C GLU A 9 12.17 4.00 -5.93
N GLU A 10 13.47 3.80 -6.12
CA GLU A 10 14.10 3.69 -7.45
C GLU A 10 13.80 2.37 -8.16
N CYS A 11 13.53 1.31 -7.39
CA CYS A 11 13.13 0.00 -7.93
C CYS A 11 11.62 -0.11 -8.14
N PHE A 12 10.83 0.87 -7.69
CA PHE A 12 9.40 0.82 -7.85
C PHE A 12 9.02 1.21 -9.29
N PRO A 13 8.28 0.35 -10.02
CA PRO A 13 7.92 0.60 -11.41
C PRO A 13 7.22 1.96 -11.57
N GLU A 14 7.64 2.72 -12.58
CA GLU A 14 7.11 4.06 -12.85
C GLU A 14 5.59 4.05 -13.07
N GLU A 15 5.08 2.98 -13.71
CA GLU A 15 3.65 2.75 -13.92
C GLU A 15 2.84 2.63 -12.63
N LEU A 16 3.47 2.21 -11.54
CA LEU A 16 2.87 2.10 -10.22
C LEU A 16 3.07 3.40 -9.42
N ARG A 17 4.20 4.08 -9.60
CA ARG A 17 4.54 5.36 -8.93
C ARG A 17 3.48 6.45 -9.11
N GLY A 18 2.75 6.41 -10.24
CA GLY A 18 1.65 7.34 -10.52
C GLY A 18 0.34 7.07 -9.77
N GLY A 19 0.09 5.83 -9.35
CA GLY A 19 -1.19 5.41 -8.73
C GLY A 19 -1.05 4.70 -7.38
N TYR A 20 0.18 4.42 -6.95
CA TYR A 20 0.51 3.72 -5.72
C TYR A 20 1.70 4.38 -5.06
N GLU A 21 1.71 4.34 -3.73
CA GLU A 21 2.73 4.90 -2.88
C GLU A 21 3.27 3.83 -1.94
N LEU A 22 4.59 3.77 -1.78
CA LEU A 22 5.24 2.95 -0.78
C LEU A 22 5.37 3.75 0.51
N ALA A 23 4.76 3.26 1.57
CA ALA A 23 4.89 3.83 2.90
C ALA A 23 5.90 3.02 3.71
N ASP A 24 6.89 3.71 4.28
CA ASP A 24 7.85 3.15 5.24
C ASP A 24 8.54 1.87 4.74
N TRP A 25 8.97 1.87 3.48
CA TRP A 25 9.80 0.81 2.92
C TRP A 25 11.27 1.09 3.23
N VAL A 26 11.90 0.24 4.04
CA VAL A 26 13.24 0.51 4.59
C VAL A 26 14.10 -0.72 4.50
N GLY A 27 15.26 -0.65 3.83
CA GLY A 27 16.31 -1.67 3.86
C GLY A 27 16.69 -2.19 2.48
N SER A 28 15.80 -2.90 1.80
CA SER A 28 16.08 -3.52 0.49
C SER A 28 14.85 -3.51 -0.40
N HIS A 29 15.04 -3.59 -1.73
CA HIS A 29 13.96 -3.75 -2.70
C HIS A 29 13.20 -5.08 -2.52
N ARG A 30 13.81 -6.08 -1.89
CA ARG A 30 13.19 -7.38 -1.61
C ARG A 30 13.09 -7.62 -0.11
N GLN A 31 11.87 -7.80 0.39
CA GLN A 31 11.60 -7.98 1.83
C GLN A 31 10.57 -9.07 2.09
N HIS A 32 10.72 -9.76 3.23
CA HIS A 32 9.78 -10.79 3.67
C HIS A 32 8.74 -10.22 4.63
N PHE A 33 7.46 -10.39 4.30
CA PHE A 33 6.32 -9.88 5.05
C PHE A 33 5.43 -11.01 5.58
N GLY A 34 6.03 -12.05 6.18
CA GLY A 34 5.31 -13.12 6.86
C GLY A 34 4.22 -13.73 5.98
N ARG A 35 2.93 -13.49 6.32
CA ARG A 35 1.76 -14.00 5.59
C ARG A 35 1.68 -13.58 4.11
N PHE A 36 2.38 -12.50 3.75
CA PHE A 36 2.42 -12.01 2.36
C PHE A 36 3.59 -12.59 1.57
N GLY A 37 4.50 -13.31 2.24
CA GLY A 37 5.69 -13.89 1.63
C GLY A 37 6.76 -12.85 1.32
N ILE A 38 7.63 -13.17 0.37
CA ILE A 38 8.67 -12.26 -0.10
C ILE A 38 8.08 -11.33 -1.16
N ILE A 39 8.17 -10.03 -0.94
CA ILE A 39 7.76 -9.00 -1.89
C ILE A 39 9.01 -8.33 -2.43
N ASP A 40 9.12 -8.30 -3.75
CA ASP A 40 10.20 -7.65 -4.49
C ASP A 40 9.63 -6.47 -5.27
N LEU A 41 10.13 -5.28 -5.01
CA LEU A 41 9.69 -4.05 -5.67
C LEU A 41 9.95 -4.07 -7.18
N ASN A 42 11.03 -4.70 -7.65
CA ASN A 42 11.33 -4.79 -9.08
C ASN A 42 10.34 -5.69 -9.84
N ASP A 43 9.73 -6.65 -9.15
CA ASP A 43 8.81 -7.65 -9.72
C ASP A 43 7.34 -7.33 -9.37
N LEU A 44 7.07 -6.15 -8.80
CA LEU A 44 5.71 -5.70 -8.53
C LEU A 44 5.00 -5.31 -9.82
N THR A 45 3.79 -5.85 -9.99
CA THR A 45 2.86 -5.47 -11.06
C THR A 45 1.58 -4.92 -10.45
N LYS A 46 0.78 -4.19 -11.23
CA LYS A 46 -0.53 -3.66 -10.78
C LYS A 46 -1.40 -4.75 -10.13
N GLN A 47 -1.40 -5.95 -10.72
CA GLN A 47 -2.16 -7.10 -10.20
C GLN A 47 -1.62 -7.61 -8.86
N LYS A 48 -0.29 -7.69 -8.69
CA LYS A 48 0.32 -8.11 -7.41
C LYS A 48 0.05 -7.07 -6.32
N VAL A 49 0.20 -5.79 -6.63
CA VAL A 49 -0.11 -4.70 -5.70
C VAL A 49 -1.58 -4.72 -5.30
N ASP A 50 -2.50 -4.85 -6.25
CA ASP A 50 -3.93 -4.89 -5.95
C ASP A 50 -4.28 -6.09 -5.05
N ARG A 51 -3.69 -7.27 -5.31
CA ARG A 51 -3.82 -8.44 -4.44
C ARG A 51 -3.25 -8.22 -3.04
N LEU A 52 -2.13 -7.51 -2.91
CA LEU A 52 -1.54 -7.16 -1.61
C LEU A 52 -2.47 -6.22 -0.84
N ILE A 53 -2.98 -5.17 -1.50
CA ILE A 53 -3.93 -4.22 -0.89
C ILE A 53 -5.23 -4.92 -0.49
N SER A 54 -5.78 -5.78 -1.35
CA SER A 54 -6.96 -6.60 -1.05
C SER A 54 -6.74 -7.51 0.16
N LYS A 55 -5.52 -8.02 0.36
CA LYS A 55 -5.12 -8.78 1.56
C LYS A 55 -4.82 -7.90 2.79
N GLY A 56 -4.96 -6.58 2.69
CA GLY A 56 -4.69 -5.63 3.76
C GLY A 56 -3.21 -5.35 3.99
N PHE A 57 -2.39 -5.34 2.93
CA PHE A 57 -0.98 -4.96 3.02
C PHE A 57 -0.85 -3.44 3.19
N GLN A 58 -0.33 -2.99 4.34
CA GLN A 58 -0.33 -1.57 4.71
C GLN A 58 0.87 -0.76 4.22
N ARG A 59 1.91 -1.43 3.67
CA ARG A 59 3.15 -0.78 3.19
C ARG A 59 3.07 -0.28 1.76
N ILE A 60 2.08 -0.73 0.99
CA ILE A 60 1.75 -0.16 -0.32
C ILE A 60 0.32 0.37 -0.24
N ARG A 61 0.13 1.62 -0.63
CA ARG A 61 -1.18 2.28 -0.64
C ARG A 61 -1.50 2.76 -2.05
N LYS A 62 -2.79 2.82 -2.40
CA LYS A 62 -3.21 3.51 -3.61
C LYS A 62 -3.04 5.01 -3.36
N LYS A 63 -2.28 5.67 -4.22
CA LYS A 63 -2.20 7.13 -4.26
C LYS A 63 -3.49 7.57 -4.91
N GLU A 64 -4.51 7.86 -4.10
CA GLU A 64 -5.76 8.38 -4.64
C GLU A 64 -5.43 9.64 -5.48
N PRO A 65 -5.90 9.71 -6.74
CA PRO A 65 -5.85 10.98 -7.45
C PRO A 65 -6.72 11.94 -6.64
N ALA A 66 -6.15 13.04 -6.18
CA ALA A 66 -6.82 14.03 -5.35
C ALA A 66 -8.07 14.60 -6.05
N LYS A 67 -9.20 13.89 -5.97
CA LYS A 67 -10.57 14.35 -6.20
C LYS A 67 -11.54 13.46 -5.42
N VAL A 68 -11.87 13.94 -4.23
CA VAL A 68 -13.16 13.82 -3.54
C VAL A 68 -13.76 12.41 -3.43
N SER A 69 -13.56 11.78 -2.27
CA SER A 69 -14.57 10.90 -1.68
C SER A 69 -14.79 11.34 -0.22
N THR A 70 -15.70 12.30 -0.14
CA THR A 70 -16.65 12.59 0.94
C THR A 70 -16.60 11.67 2.17
N THR A 71 -16.47 12.36 3.30
CA THR A 71 -16.76 11.94 4.67
C THR A 71 -18.02 11.08 4.83
N THR A 72 -17.94 10.19 5.84
CA THR A 72 -19.03 9.61 6.66
C THR A 72 -20.04 8.66 6.03
N ASP A 73 -19.98 7.40 6.45
CA ASP A 73 -21.11 6.77 7.17
C ASP A 73 -20.56 5.68 8.12
N THR A 74 -20.43 5.99 9.42
CA THR A 74 -21.43 5.74 10.47
C THR A 74 -21.38 4.30 10.97
N LYS A 75 -20.92 4.19 12.22
CA LYS A 75 -21.44 3.27 13.25
C LYS A 75 -22.81 2.70 12.84
N SER A 76 -22.83 1.54 12.19
CA SER A 76 -24.08 0.79 12.00
C SER A 76 -24.52 0.30 13.38
N ALA A 77 -25.43 1.06 13.97
CA ALA A 77 -26.16 0.68 15.16
C ALA A 77 -27.44 -0.08 14.79
N THR A 78 -27.87 -0.94 15.72
CA THR A 78 -29.28 -1.27 16.10
C THR A 78 -30.12 -2.23 15.22
N PRO A 79 -31.16 -2.95 15.73
CA PRO A 79 -31.90 -2.82 17.00
C PRO A 79 -32.26 -4.13 17.80
N THR A 80 -32.70 -3.92 19.06
CA THR A 80 -33.66 -4.61 19.95
C THR A 80 -34.19 -6.04 19.68
N LYS A 81 -34.10 -6.90 20.72
CA LYS A 81 -35.02 -8.02 21.08
C LYS A 81 -34.68 -8.43 22.53
N LYS A 82 -35.54 -8.59 23.53
CA LYS A 82 -37.00 -8.57 23.71
C LYS A 82 -37.24 -8.31 25.21
#